data_AF-A0AAW0HVE4-F1
#
_entry.id   AF-A0AAW0HVE4-F1
#
_cell.length_a   1.000
_cell.length_b   1.000
_cell.length_c   1.000
_cell.angle_alpha   90.00
_cell.angle_beta   90.00
_cell.angle_gamma   90.00
#
_symmetry.space_group_name_H-M   'P 1'
#
loop_
_entity.id
_entity.type
_entity.pdbx_description
1 polymer ?
#
loop_
_entity_poly.entity_id
_entity_poly.type
_entity_poly.pdbx_seq_one_letter_code
_entity_poly.pdbx_strand_id
1 'polypeptide(L)'
;MRQENARLQNIVDNQKYSVADIERINHEKNELQQTINKLTKDLETEQQLMWNEELKYARGKEAIEAQLADYHKLARKLKLIPKGAENSKGYDFEIKFNPEAGAKCLVKYRAQVYVPLKELLNESEEEISKALNKKIALEDTLEQLNTMKTESRRNVRMLKEEVQKLDDLYQQKVKEAEEQDEKCARELESLEKHKHLLESAVNEGLSEAMDELEAVQREYQLVLQSTAEERRKVGSNLQHLLEMVATHVGSLEKHLEEQIAKADGDYEGCMSEDLLENIKEIAKKYKSSAALFKTPSE
;
A
#
# COMPACT_ATOMS: atom_id res chain seq x y z
N MET A 1 -163.14 40.66 -44.71
CA MET A 1 -163.05 39.18 -44.72
C MET A 1 -162.57 38.65 -46.07
N ARG A 2 -163.34 38.72 -47.17
CA ARG A 2 -162.90 38.13 -48.47
C ARG A 2 -161.68 38.78 -49.12
N GLN A 3 -161.58 40.11 -49.08
CA GLN A 3 -160.48 40.85 -49.73
C GLN A 3 -159.15 40.65 -49.00
N GLU A 4 -159.19 40.61 -47.67
CA GLU A 4 -158.05 40.30 -46.81
C GLU A 4 -157.52 38.88 -47.08
N ASN A 5 -158.42 37.90 -47.21
CA ASN A 5 -158.04 36.52 -47.54
C ASN A 5 -157.37 36.40 -48.91
N ALA A 6 -157.86 37.12 -49.93
CA ALA A 6 -157.25 37.09 -51.26
C ALA A 6 -155.84 37.73 -51.27
N ARG A 7 -155.64 38.80 -50.48
CA ARG A 7 -154.33 39.42 -50.30
C ARG A 7 -153.36 38.47 -49.59
N LEU A 8 -153.81 37.82 -48.52
CA LEU A 8 -152.99 36.85 -47.79
C LEU A 8 -152.63 35.63 -48.65
N GLN A 9 -153.56 35.13 -49.46
CA GLN A 9 -153.31 34.04 -50.40
C GLN A 9 -152.24 34.42 -51.43
N ASN A 10 -152.33 35.61 -52.04
CA ASN A 10 -151.35 36.09 -53.00
C ASN A 10 -149.94 36.23 -52.40
N ILE A 11 -149.84 36.64 -51.12
CA ILE A 11 -148.56 36.69 -50.40
C ILE A 11 -148.00 35.29 -50.19
N VAL A 12 -148.83 34.32 -49.78
CA VAL A 12 -148.41 32.92 -49.58
C VAL A 12 -147.98 32.28 -50.90
N ASP A 13 -148.74 32.47 -51.98
CA ASP A 13 -148.44 31.89 -53.29
C ASP A 13 -147.16 32.46 -53.93
N ASN A 14 -146.76 33.68 -53.56
CA ASN A 14 -145.54 34.35 -54.05
C ASN A 14 -144.34 34.24 -53.10
N GLN A 15 -144.44 33.49 -51.99
CA GLN A 15 -143.29 33.23 -51.12
C GLN A 15 -142.29 32.30 -51.81
N LYS A 16 -141.04 32.74 -51.95
CA LYS A 16 -139.95 31.96 -52.58
C LYS A 16 -139.46 30.78 -51.76
N TYR A 17 -139.69 30.81 -50.44
CA TYR A 17 -139.26 29.77 -49.51
C TYR A 17 -140.42 29.42 -48.61
N SER A 18 -140.65 28.12 -48.45
CA SER A 18 -141.60 27.63 -47.45
C SER A 18 -141.02 27.80 -46.05
N VAL A 19 -141.88 27.79 -45.03
CA VAL A 19 -141.46 27.74 -43.62
C VAL A 19 -140.51 26.55 -43.38
N ALA A 20 -140.76 25.41 -44.02
CA ALA A 20 -139.91 24.23 -43.96
C ALA A 20 -138.51 24.46 -44.57
N ASP A 21 -138.39 25.28 -45.62
CA ASP A 21 -137.09 25.63 -46.19
C ASP A 21 -136.28 26.53 -45.25
N ILE A 22 -136.94 27.49 -44.59
CA ILE A 22 -136.31 28.38 -43.61
C ILE A 22 -135.84 27.58 -42.39
N GLU A 23 -136.64 26.62 -41.91
CA GLU A 23 -136.27 25.72 -40.82
C GLU A 23 -135.08 24.83 -41.19
N ARG A 24 -135.05 24.26 -42.42
CA ARG A 24 -133.89 23.50 -42.91
C ARG A 24 -132.62 24.36 -42.98
N ILE A 25 -132.71 25.55 -43.56
CA ILE A 25 -131.55 26.48 -43.65
C ILE A 25 -131.06 26.87 -42.26
N ASN A 26 -131.95 27.14 -41.31
CA ASN A 26 -131.56 27.45 -39.94
C ASN A 26 -130.93 26.25 -39.23
N HIS A 27 -131.41 25.04 -39.48
CA HIS A 27 -130.80 23.83 -38.96
C HIS A 27 -129.39 23.62 -39.53
N GLU A 28 -129.23 23.66 -40.85
CA GLU A 28 -127.92 23.55 -41.53
C GLU A 28 -126.96 24.66 -41.07
N LYS A 29 -127.44 25.90 -40.92
CA LYS A 29 -126.64 27.02 -40.39
C LYS A 29 -126.17 26.74 -38.97
N ASN A 30 -127.03 26.20 -38.11
CA ASN A 30 -126.67 25.85 -36.74
C ASN A 30 -125.65 24.69 -36.70
N GLU A 31 -125.81 23.68 -37.53
CA GLU A 31 -124.85 22.57 -37.66
C GLU A 31 -123.48 23.04 -38.17
N LEU A 32 -123.46 23.90 -39.19
CA LEU A 32 -122.23 24.53 -39.69
C LEU A 32 -121.57 25.38 -38.61
N GLN A 33 -122.34 26.18 -37.87
CA GLN A 33 -121.80 26.98 -36.77
C GLN A 33 -121.21 26.11 -35.66
N GLN A 34 -121.87 25.01 -35.30
CA GLN A 34 -121.33 24.03 -34.35
C GLN A 34 -120.04 23.38 -34.86
N THR A 35 -119.98 23.04 -36.15
CA THR A 35 -118.80 22.47 -36.79
C THR A 35 -117.63 23.45 -36.79
N ILE A 36 -117.89 24.72 -37.14
CA ILE A 36 -116.90 25.80 -37.09
C ILE A 36 -116.37 25.96 -35.66
N ASN A 37 -117.25 26.03 -34.67
CA ASN A 37 -116.85 26.18 -33.28
C ASN A 37 -116.00 24.99 -32.79
N LYS A 38 -116.36 23.76 -33.20
CA LYS A 38 -115.58 22.57 -32.88
C LYS A 38 -114.19 22.61 -33.54
N LEU A 39 -114.12 22.84 -34.85
CA LEU A 39 -112.85 22.89 -35.58
C LEU A 39 -111.94 24.03 -35.09
N THR A 40 -112.53 25.17 -34.71
CA THR A 40 -111.77 26.29 -34.13
C THR A 40 -111.13 25.87 -32.81
N LYS A 41 -111.90 25.19 -31.94
CA LYS A 41 -111.37 24.66 -30.69
C LYS A 41 -110.30 23.60 -30.91
N ASP A 42 -110.52 22.67 -31.83
CA ASP A 42 -109.55 21.61 -32.15
C ASP A 42 -108.25 22.24 -32.70
N LEU A 43 -108.35 23.25 -33.57
CA LEU A 43 -107.19 24.01 -34.07
C LEU A 43 -106.42 24.71 -32.95
N GLU A 44 -107.11 25.39 -32.03
CA GLU A 44 -106.47 26.01 -30.85
C GLU A 44 -105.75 24.97 -30.00
N THR A 45 -106.33 23.78 -29.81
CA THR A 45 -105.66 22.70 -29.06
C THR A 45 -104.41 22.18 -29.76
N GLU A 46 -104.46 21.96 -31.08
CA GLU A 46 -103.29 21.51 -31.86
C GLU A 46 -102.19 22.57 -31.91
N GLN A 47 -102.53 23.86 -32.02
CA GLN A 47 -101.57 24.95 -31.93
C GLN A 47 -100.89 25.00 -30.57
N GLN A 48 -101.65 24.81 -29.48
CA GLN A 48 -101.08 24.77 -28.14
C GLN A 48 -100.16 23.55 -27.94
N LEU A 49 -100.51 22.39 -28.51
CA LEU A 49 -99.66 21.20 -28.50
C LEU A 49 -98.37 21.44 -29.27
N MET A 50 -98.45 21.97 -30.50
CA MET A 50 -97.30 22.33 -31.32
C MET A 50 -96.36 23.29 -30.58
N TRP A 51 -96.91 24.36 -29.98
CA TRP A 51 -96.12 25.31 -29.19
C TRP A 51 -95.40 24.65 -28.02
N ASN A 52 -96.07 23.75 -27.29
CA ASN A 52 -95.45 23.01 -26.19
C ASN A 52 -94.31 22.11 -26.68
N GLU A 53 -94.46 21.49 -27.85
CA GLU A 53 -93.42 20.68 -28.48
C GLU A 53 -92.22 21.53 -28.94
N GLU A 54 -92.47 22.69 -29.55
CA GLU A 54 -91.42 23.64 -29.94
C GLU A 54 -90.63 24.13 -28.71
N LEU A 55 -91.32 24.45 -27.62
CA LEU A 55 -90.68 24.87 -26.37
C LEU A 55 -89.83 23.74 -25.78
N LYS A 56 -90.33 22.50 -25.83
CA LYS A 56 -89.58 21.32 -25.37
C LYS A 56 -88.34 21.09 -26.23
N TYR A 57 -88.47 21.22 -27.55
CA TYR A 57 -87.36 21.12 -28.49
C TYR A 57 -86.31 22.21 -28.22
N ALA A 58 -86.74 23.47 -28.07
CA ALA A 58 -85.85 24.60 -27.80
C ALA A 58 -85.06 24.42 -26.50
N ARG A 59 -85.72 24.01 -25.41
CA ARG A 59 -85.06 23.71 -24.12
C ARG A 59 -84.06 22.55 -24.24
N GLY A 60 -84.43 21.49 -24.97
CA GLY A 60 -83.53 20.36 -25.21
C GLY A 60 -82.30 20.76 -26.00
N LYS A 61 -82.46 21.58 -27.03
CA LYS A 61 -81.38 22.13 -27.84
C LYS A 61 -80.42 22.98 -27.00
N GLU A 62 -80.94 23.90 -26.21
CA GLU A 62 -80.14 24.76 -25.33
C GLU A 62 -79.34 23.94 -24.30
N ALA A 63 -79.94 22.91 -23.70
CA ALA A 63 -79.25 22.03 -22.76
C ALA A 63 -78.07 21.28 -23.41
N ILE A 64 -78.25 20.79 -24.65
CA ILE A 64 -77.16 20.12 -25.39
C ILE A 64 -76.05 21.11 -25.75
N GLU A 65 -76.41 22.32 -26.20
CA GLU A 65 -75.44 23.37 -26.53
C GLU A 65 -74.62 23.79 -25.30
N ALA A 66 -75.23 23.89 -24.12
CA ALA A 66 -74.54 24.16 -22.87
C ALA A 66 -73.53 23.05 -22.52
N GLN A 67 -73.94 21.78 -22.59
CA GLN A 67 -73.04 20.63 -22.36
C GLN A 67 -71.89 20.59 -23.38
N LEU A 68 -72.17 20.93 -24.64
CA LEU A 68 -71.18 21.01 -25.69
C LEU A 68 -70.15 22.11 -25.43
N ALA A 69 -70.60 23.27 -24.96
CA ALA A 69 -69.72 24.37 -24.58
C ALA A 69 -68.78 23.97 -23.44
N ASP A 70 -69.29 23.28 -22.42
CA ASP A 70 -68.49 22.77 -21.30
C ASP A 70 -67.48 21.71 -21.75
N TYR A 71 -67.89 20.79 -22.62
CA TYR A 71 -67.00 19.82 -23.24
C TYR A 71 -65.88 20.52 -24.02
N HIS A 72 -66.19 21.48 -24.90
CA HIS A 72 -65.17 22.21 -25.66
C HIS A 72 -64.24 23.01 -24.75
N LYS A 73 -64.76 23.61 -23.67
CA LYS A 73 -63.96 24.30 -22.68
C LYS A 73 -62.96 23.36 -22.00
N LEU A 74 -63.40 22.17 -21.60
CA LEU A 74 -62.53 21.15 -21.03
C LEU A 74 -61.51 20.62 -22.05
N ALA A 75 -61.94 20.30 -23.26
CA ALA A 75 -61.08 19.80 -24.33
C ALA A 75 -59.99 20.82 -24.71
N ARG A 76 -60.29 22.13 -24.72
CA ARG A 76 -59.28 23.18 -24.90
C ARG A 76 -58.29 23.26 -23.73
N LYS A 77 -58.77 23.15 -22.48
CA LYS A 77 -57.89 23.09 -21.30
C LYS A 77 -56.94 21.89 -21.35
N LEU A 78 -57.43 20.75 -21.83
CA LEU A 78 -56.65 19.54 -22.05
C LEU A 78 -55.80 19.58 -23.33
N LYS A 79 -55.80 20.68 -24.08
CA LYS A 79 -55.07 20.84 -25.34
C LYS A 79 -55.40 19.75 -26.38
N LEU A 80 -56.68 19.38 -26.47
CA LEU A 80 -57.22 18.42 -27.45
C LEU A 80 -57.84 19.12 -28.67
N ILE A 81 -58.35 20.34 -28.49
CA ILE A 81 -58.91 21.18 -29.56
C ILE A 81 -58.03 22.43 -29.66
N PRO A 82 -57.56 22.83 -30.87
CA PRO A 82 -57.88 22.27 -32.19
C PRO A 82 -57.11 20.97 -32.54
N LYS A 83 -57.37 20.39 -33.72
CA LYS A 83 -56.77 19.15 -34.26
C LYS A 83 -55.22 19.09 -34.26
N GLY A 84 -54.54 20.23 -34.09
CA GLY A 84 -53.08 20.32 -33.98
C GLY A 84 -52.58 20.67 -32.57
N ALA A 85 -53.46 20.63 -31.57
CA ALA A 85 -53.08 20.91 -30.19
C ALA A 85 -52.21 19.78 -29.62
N GLU A 86 -51.38 20.11 -28.64
CA GLU A 86 -50.32 19.24 -28.10
C GLU A 86 -50.77 17.81 -27.79
N ASN A 87 -51.95 17.64 -27.19
CA ASN A 87 -52.46 16.33 -26.77
C ASN A 87 -53.44 15.71 -27.77
N SER A 88 -53.71 16.38 -28.90
CA SER A 88 -54.71 15.93 -29.88
C SER A 88 -54.24 14.71 -30.68
N LYS A 89 -52.92 14.46 -30.76
CA LYS A 89 -52.28 13.47 -31.66
C LYS A 89 -52.83 13.48 -33.09
N GLY A 90 -53.29 14.64 -33.58
CA GLY A 90 -53.86 14.79 -34.92
C GLY A 90 -55.35 14.43 -35.05
N TYR A 91 -56.04 14.08 -33.96
CA TYR A 91 -57.48 13.83 -33.93
C TYR A 91 -58.29 15.12 -33.78
N ASP A 92 -59.45 15.16 -34.43
CA ASP A 92 -60.37 16.29 -34.32
C ASP A 92 -61.40 16.03 -33.23
N PHE A 93 -61.19 16.61 -32.05
CA PHE A 93 -62.11 16.46 -30.92
C PHE A 93 -63.27 17.48 -30.93
N GLU A 94 -63.34 18.38 -31.92
CA GLU A 94 -64.40 19.38 -32.00
C GLU A 94 -65.71 18.80 -32.55
N ILE A 95 -66.74 18.76 -31.70
CA ILE A 95 -68.11 18.40 -32.11
C ILE A 95 -68.83 19.64 -32.65
N LYS A 96 -69.30 19.57 -33.89
CA LYS A 96 -70.13 20.59 -34.54
C LYS A 96 -71.59 20.13 -34.54
N PHE A 97 -72.33 20.48 -33.49
CA PHE A 97 -73.71 20.00 -33.31
C PHE A 97 -74.63 20.52 -34.42
N ASN A 98 -75.35 19.59 -35.06
CA ASN A 98 -76.38 19.87 -36.07
C ASN A 98 -77.59 18.97 -35.79
N PRO A 99 -78.69 19.50 -35.21
CA PRO A 99 -79.87 18.71 -34.85
C PRO A 99 -80.64 18.20 -36.08
N GLU A 100 -80.57 18.91 -37.22
CA GLU A 100 -81.24 18.54 -38.48
C GLU A 100 -80.62 17.30 -39.16
N ALA A 101 -79.38 16.96 -38.79
CA ALA A 101 -78.68 15.81 -39.37
C ALA A 101 -79.20 14.45 -38.85
N GLY A 102 -80.10 14.45 -37.88
CA GLY A 102 -80.70 13.25 -37.28
C GLY A 102 -79.70 12.34 -36.57
N ALA A 103 -80.15 11.15 -36.17
CA ALA A 103 -79.38 10.23 -35.31
C ALA A 103 -78.03 9.74 -35.89
N LYS A 104 -77.81 9.86 -37.20
CA LYS A 104 -76.55 9.48 -37.86
C LYS A 104 -75.35 10.31 -37.38
N CYS A 105 -75.58 11.54 -36.89
CA CYS A 105 -74.50 12.38 -36.38
C CYS A 105 -73.89 11.83 -35.07
N LEU A 106 -74.66 11.11 -34.25
CA LEU A 106 -74.19 10.55 -32.98
C LEU A 106 -73.15 9.45 -33.18
N VAL A 107 -73.36 8.59 -34.18
CA VAL A 107 -72.38 7.54 -34.55
C VAL A 107 -71.07 8.18 -35.01
N LYS A 108 -71.15 9.27 -35.80
CA LYS A 108 -69.99 10.04 -36.24
C LYS A 108 -69.23 10.63 -35.05
N TYR A 109 -69.91 11.31 -34.12
CA TYR A 109 -69.24 11.91 -32.96
C TYR A 109 -68.62 10.85 -32.04
N ARG A 110 -69.26 9.69 -31.88
CA ARG A 110 -68.68 8.58 -31.12
C ARG A 110 -67.39 8.07 -31.77
N ALA A 111 -67.39 7.87 -33.08
CA ALA A 111 -66.18 7.45 -33.81
C ALA A 111 -65.09 8.53 -33.80
N GLN A 112 -65.47 9.80 -33.93
CA GLN A 112 -64.56 10.94 -34.00
C GLN A 112 -63.90 11.25 -32.64
N VAL A 113 -64.66 11.16 -31.54
CA VAL A 113 -64.23 11.63 -30.22
C VAL A 113 -63.95 10.47 -29.27
N TYR A 114 -64.93 9.59 -29.07
CA TYR A 114 -64.84 8.58 -28.01
C TYR A 114 -63.76 7.54 -28.28
N VAL A 115 -63.67 7.03 -29.52
CA VAL A 115 -62.68 6.00 -29.88
C VAL A 115 -61.25 6.51 -29.69
N PRO A 116 -60.85 7.67 -30.27
CA PRO A 116 -59.50 8.18 -30.07
C PRO A 116 -59.21 8.57 -28.62
N LEU A 117 -60.18 9.14 -27.88
CA LEU A 117 -59.97 9.42 -26.45
C LEU A 117 -59.68 8.15 -25.65
N LYS A 118 -60.39 7.05 -25.95
CA LYS A 118 -60.19 5.79 -25.25
C LYS A 118 -58.83 5.16 -25.57
N GLU A 119 -58.39 5.26 -26.82
CA GLU A 119 -57.06 4.83 -27.25
C GLU A 119 -55.96 5.66 -26.56
N LEU A 120 -56.06 7.00 -26.60
CA LEU A 120 -55.12 7.90 -25.93
C LEU A 120 -55.02 7.64 -24.42
N LEU A 121 -56.16 7.37 -23.78
CA LEU A 121 -56.19 7.03 -22.35
C LEU A 121 -55.42 5.73 -22.10
N ASN A 122 -55.71 4.66 -22.84
CA ASN A 122 -55.05 3.37 -22.67
C ASN A 122 -53.53 3.48 -22.95
N GLU A 123 -53.13 4.21 -23.99
CA GLU A 123 -51.71 4.47 -24.28
C GLU A 123 -51.02 5.21 -23.13
N SER A 124 -51.66 6.24 -22.57
CA SER A 124 -51.11 6.98 -21.43
C SER A 124 -50.99 6.12 -20.18
N GLU A 125 -51.96 5.24 -19.90
CA GLU A 125 -51.92 4.29 -18.78
C GLU A 125 -50.77 3.27 -18.95
N GLU A 126 -50.54 2.80 -20.18
CA GLU A 126 -49.43 1.88 -20.48
C GLU A 126 -48.08 2.59 -20.34
N GLU A 127 -47.93 3.82 -20.84
CA GLU A 127 -46.72 4.63 -20.67
C GLU A 127 -46.42 4.91 -19.20
N ILE A 128 -47.44 5.28 -18.41
CA ILE A 128 -47.32 5.46 -16.96
C ILE A 128 -46.85 4.16 -16.30
N SER A 129 -47.44 3.03 -16.65
CA SER A 129 -47.06 1.72 -16.08
C SER A 129 -45.61 1.35 -16.43
N LYS A 130 -45.19 1.58 -17.67
CA LYS A 130 -43.80 1.36 -18.11
C LYS A 130 -42.83 2.26 -17.35
N ALA A 131 -43.15 3.55 -17.21
CA ALA A 131 -42.34 4.51 -16.49
C ALA A 131 -42.21 4.14 -15.00
N LEU A 132 -43.30 3.71 -14.38
CA LEU A 132 -43.33 3.27 -12.98
C LEU A 132 -42.47 2.03 -12.76
N ASN A 133 -42.60 1.01 -13.62
CA ASN A 133 -41.76 -0.19 -13.55
C ASN A 133 -40.27 0.14 -13.74
N LYS A 134 -39.95 1.05 -14.67
CA LYS A 134 -38.57 1.51 -14.87
C LYS A 134 -38.05 2.27 -13.64
N LYS A 135 -38.88 3.09 -13.00
CA LYS A 135 -38.53 3.79 -11.76
C LYS A 135 -38.20 2.79 -10.65
N ILE A 136 -39.04 1.78 -10.42
CA ILE A 136 -38.79 0.73 -9.41
C ILE A 136 -37.46 0.03 -9.69
N ALA A 137 -37.22 -0.42 -10.93
CA ALA A 137 -35.97 -1.09 -11.27
C ALA A 137 -34.73 -0.19 -11.04
N LEU A 138 -34.84 1.11 -11.32
CA LEU A 138 -33.76 2.06 -11.03
C LEU A 138 -33.56 2.26 -9.52
N GLU A 139 -34.64 2.33 -8.74
CA GLU A 139 -34.58 2.41 -7.27
C GLU A 139 -33.89 1.17 -6.68
N ASP A 140 -34.22 -0.04 -7.15
CA ASP A 140 -33.56 -1.28 -6.73
C ASP A 140 -32.06 -1.27 -7.04
N THR A 141 -31.67 -0.85 -8.25
CA THR A 141 -30.24 -0.74 -8.61
C THR A 141 -29.50 0.29 -7.77
N LEU A 142 -30.16 1.40 -7.41
CA LEU A 142 -29.60 2.44 -6.56
C LEU A 142 -29.38 1.92 -5.13
N GLU A 143 -30.32 1.14 -4.60
CA GLU A 143 -30.17 0.49 -3.29
C GLU A 143 -28.99 -0.50 -3.27
N GLN A 144 -28.87 -1.34 -4.30
CA GLN A 144 -27.73 -2.25 -4.47
C GLN A 144 -26.39 -1.51 -4.55
N LEU A 145 -26.31 -0.44 -5.33
CA LEU A 145 -25.08 0.36 -5.42
C LEU A 145 -24.71 1.02 -4.09
N ASN A 146 -25.71 1.45 -3.31
CA ASN A 146 -25.47 2.02 -2.00
C ASN A 146 -24.93 1.00 -0.99
N THR A 147 -25.45 -0.23 -0.98
CA THR A 147 -24.92 -1.30 -0.11
C THR A 147 -23.48 -1.67 -0.49
N MET A 148 -23.18 -1.80 -1.79
CA MET A 148 -21.82 -2.01 -2.28
C MET A 148 -20.88 -0.85 -1.89
N LYS A 149 -21.35 0.40 -1.99
CA LYS A 149 -20.58 1.58 -1.59
C LYS A 149 -20.27 1.59 -0.09
N THR A 150 -21.23 1.22 0.75
CA THR A 150 -21.00 1.12 2.20
C THR A 150 -20.01 0.03 2.54
N GLU A 151 -20.07 -1.11 1.86
CA GLU A 151 -19.14 -2.22 2.06
C GLU A 151 -17.73 -1.87 1.59
N SER A 152 -17.60 -1.28 0.41
CA SER A 152 -16.31 -0.78 -0.10
C SER A 152 -15.70 0.25 0.86
N ARG A 153 -16.50 1.17 1.42
CA ARG A 153 -16.04 2.14 2.43
C ARG A 153 -15.55 1.45 3.71
N ARG A 154 -16.21 0.37 4.15
CA ARG A 154 -15.77 -0.45 5.28
C ARG A 154 -14.42 -1.09 4.99
N ASN A 155 -14.26 -1.69 3.81
CA ASN A 155 -13.01 -2.32 3.38
C ASN A 155 -11.84 -1.33 3.33
N VAL A 156 -12.06 -0.14 2.77
CA VAL A 156 -11.05 0.93 2.76
C VAL A 156 -10.65 1.33 4.18
N ARG A 157 -11.60 1.38 5.13
CA ARG A 157 -11.29 1.70 6.53
C ARG A 157 -10.40 0.62 7.16
N MET A 158 -10.76 -0.65 7.01
CA MET A 158 -9.98 -1.77 7.54
C MET A 158 -8.56 -1.81 6.93
N LEU A 159 -8.43 -1.59 5.62
CA LEU A 159 -7.12 -1.54 4.98
C LEU A 159 -6.26 -0.38 5.49
N LYS A 160 -6.86 0.79 5.73
CA LYS A 160 -6.13 1.93 6.34
C LYS A 160 -5.65 1.61 7.75
N GLU A 161 -6.48 0.96 8.56
CA GLU A 161 -6.09 0.51 9.91
C GLU A 161 -4.94 -0.49 9.86
N GLU A 162 -4.95 -1.42 8.90
CA GLU A 162 -3.87 -2.40 8.73
C GLU A 162 -2.56 -1.76 8.27
N VAL A 163 -2.63 -0.82 7.32
CA VAL A 163 -1.47 -0.03 6.90
C VAL A 163 -0.88 0.74 8.08
N GLN A 164 -1.70 1.35 8.93
CA GLN A 164 -1.21 2.06 10.10
C GLN A 164 -0.48 1.14 11.07
N LYS A 165 -1.03 -0.05 11.36
CA LYS A 165 -0.36 -1.03 12.22
C LYS A 165 0.98 -1.49 11.67
N LEU A 166 1.07 -1.70 10.36
CA LEU A 166 2.32 -2.06 9.70
C LEU A 166 3.35 -0.93 9.75
N ASP A 167 2.91 0.32 9.60
CA ASP A 167 3.78 1.49 9.73
C ASP A 167 4.31 1.62 11.17
N ASP A 168 3.45 1.48 12.17
CA ASP A 168 3.84 1.51 13.59
C ASP A 168 4.85 0.39 13.90
N LEU A 169 4.62 -0.83 13.39
CA LEU A 169 5.53 -1.95 13.55
C LEU A 169 6.88 -1.72 12.85
N TYR A 170 6.86 -1.15 11.64
CA TYR A 170 8.06 -0.81 10.91
C TYR A 170 8.89 0.23 11.67
N GLN A 171 8.26 1.30 12.16
CA GLN A 171 8.92 2.32 12.96
C GLN A 171 9.52 1.74 14.25
N GLN A 172 8.82 0.81 14.91
CA GLN A 172 9.36 0.12 16.07
C GLN A 172 10.62 -0.69 15.70
N LYS A 173 10.58 -1.44 14.60
CA LYS A 173 11.71 -2.27 14.15
C LYS A 173 12.92 -1.44 13.75
N VAL A 174 12.71 -0.27 13.15
CA VAL A 174 13.79 0.68 12.85
C VAL A 174 14.46 1.15 14.15
N LYS A 175 13.69 1.57 15.16
CA LYS A 175 14.25 1.98 16.46
C LYS A 175 15.02 0.87 17.15
N GLU A 176 14.47 -0.35 17.18
CA GLU A 176 15.17 -1.52 17.75
C GLU A 176 16.50 -1.80 17.04
N ALA A 177 16.55 -1.64 15.72
CA ALA A 177 17.78 -1.80 14.94
C ALA A 177 18.79 -0.68 15.23
N GLU A 178 18.35 0.58 15.28
CA GLU A 178 19.19 1.73 15.64
C GLU A 178 19.81 1.58 17.03
N GLU A 179 19.02 1.19 18.04
CA GLU A 179 19.50 0.95 19.40
C GLU A 179 20.54 -0.18 19.47
N GLN A 180 20.32 -1.25 18.69
CA GLN A 180 21.23 -2.38 18.62
C GLN A 180 22.54 -2.00 17.90
N ASP A 181 22.47 -1.22 16.82
CA ASP A 181 23.64 -0.69 16.11
C ASP A 181 24.46 0.22 17.02
N GLU A 182 23.83 1.11 17.79
CA GLU A 182 24.52 1.95 18.79
C GLU A 182 25.20 1.13 19.89
N LYS A 183 24.57 0.02 20.32
CA LYS A 183 25.18 -0.90 21.29
C LYS A 183 26.41 -1.59 20.68
N CYS A 184 26.29 -2.13 19.47
CA CYS A 184 27.39 -2.76 18.76
C CYS A 184 28.54 -1.78 18.50
N ALA A 185 28.26 -0.54 18.14
CA ALA A 185 29.27 0.50 17.96
C ALA A 185 30.05 0.80 19.24
N ARG A 186 29.35 0.89 20.40
CA ARG A 186 29.99 1.07 21.71
C ARG A 186 30.86 -0.12 22.11
N GLU A 187 30.39 -1.34 21.87
CA GLU A 187 31.15 -2.56 22.12
C GLU A 187 32.41 -2.61 21.25
N LEU A 188 32.30 -2.27 19.97
CA LEU A 188 33.42 -2.19 19.04
C LEU A 188 34.46 -1.17 19.50
N GLU A 189 34.05 0.04 19.87
CA GLU A 189 34.96 1.09 20.36
C GLU A 189 35.69 0.65 21.63
N SER A 190 35.00 -0.04 22.55
CA SER A 190 35.60 -0.60 23.76
C SER A 190 36.65 -1.67 23.43
N LEU A 191 36.33 -2.59 22.51
CA LEU A 191 37.26 -3.63 22.07
C LEU A 191 38.47 -3.06 21.34
N GLU A 192 38.30 -2.02 20.52
CA GLU A 192 39.38 -1.31 19.83
C GLU A 192 40.34 -0.66 20.84
N LYS A 193 39.80 -0.01 21.88
CA LYS A 193 40.60 0.54 22.99
C LYS A 193 41.37 -0.55 23.72
N HIS A 194 40.73 -1.69 24.01
CA HIS A 194 41.39 -2.80 24.68
C HIS A 194 42.51 -3.42 23.83
N LYS A 195 42.26 -3.61 22.52
CA LYS A 195 43.25 -4.05 21.55
C LYS A 195 44.48 -3.13 21.54
N HIS A 196 44.28 -1.82 21.48
CA HIS A 196 45.38 -0.86 21.51
C HIS A 196 46.21 -0.91 22.79
N LEU A 197 45.56 -1.08 23.95
CA LEU A 197 46.28 -1.25 25.22
C LEU A 197 47.13 -2.51 25.22
N LEU A 198 46.58 -3.63 24.72
CA LEU A 198 47.29 -4.89 24.62
C LEU A 198 48.48 -4.80 23.65
N GLU A 199 48.27 -4.22 22.47
CA GLU A 199 49.34 -3.98 21.48
C GLU A 199 50.46 -3.13 22.06
N SER A 200 50.12 -2.04 22.78
CA SER A 200 51.11 -1.19 23.44
C SER A 200 51.91 -1.96 24.48
N ALA A 201 51.24 -2.71 25.36
CA ALA A 201 51.90 -3.49 26.42
C ALA A 201 52.80 -4.61 25.87
N VAL A 202 52.37 -5.29 24.80
CA VAL A 202 53.17 -6.32 24.13
C VAL A 202 54.40 -5.70 23.47
N ASN A 203 54.25 -4.55 22.80
CA ASN A 203 55.38 -3.86 22.17
C ASN A 203 56.39 -3.34 23.20
N GLU A 204 55.91 -2.80 24.33
CA GLU A 204 56.76 -2.36 25.44
C GLU A 204 57.52 -3.54 26.04
N GLY A 205 56.83 -4.63 26.41
CA GLY A 205 57.48 -5.83 26.94
C GLY A 205 58.44 -6.50 25.95
N LEU A 206 58.17 -6.45 24.65
CA LEU A 206 59.09 -6.90 23.62
C LEU A 206 60.35 -6.03 23.56
N SER A 207 60.19 -4.70 23.63
CA SER A 207 61.32 -3.76 23.66
C SER A 207 62.19 -3.98 24.89
N GLU A 208 61.58 -4.12 26.07
CA GLU A 208 62.28 -4.42 27.33
C GLU A 208 63.07 -5.74 27.21
N ALA A 209 62.44 -6.81 26.72
CA ALA A 209 63.11 -8.09 26.53
C ALA A 209 64.27 -8.03 25.51
N MET A 210 64.15 -7.20 24.47
CA MET A 210 65.23 -6.96 23.50
C MET A 210 66.39 -6.20 24.14
N ASP A 211 66.11 -5.15 24.93
CA ASP A 211 67.12 -4.37 25.63
C ASP A 211 67.88 -5.21 26.67
N GLU A 212 67.15 -6.05 27.43
CA GLU A 212 67.73 -7.03 28.36
C GLU A 212 68.61 -8.05 27.63
N LEU A 213 68.13 -8.58 26.49
CA LEU A 213 68.91 -9.52 25.68
C LEU A 213 70.21 -8.88 25.19
N GLU A 214 70.17 -7.65 24.68
CA GLU A 214 71.38 -6.93 24.29
C GLU A 214 72.33 -6.69 25.48
N ALA A 215 71.80 -6.34 26.65
CA ALA A 215 72.60 -6.13 27.85
C ALA A 215 73.34 -7.41 28.26
N VAL A 216 72.64 -8.54 28.33
CA VAL A 216 73.23 -9.85 28.63
C VAL A 216 74.25 -10.25 27.56
N GLN A 217 73.99 -9.98 26.28
CA GLN A 217 74.95 -10.24 25.21
C GLN A 217 76.23 -9.41 25.36
N ARG A 218 76.12 -8.12 25.72
CA ARG A 218 77.27 -7.24 25.98
C ARG A 218 78.09 -7.73 27.18
N GLU A 219 77.43 -8.11 28.28
CA GLU A 219 78.10 -8.69 29.45
C GLU A 219 78.81 -10.01 29.11
N TYR A 220 78.15 -10.88 28.37
CA TYR A 220 78.76 -12.13 27.91
C TYR A 220 80.01 -11.89 27.04
N GLN A 221 79.97 -10.93 26.12
CA GLN A 221 81.13 -10.53 25.33
C GLN A 221 82.28 -10.00 26.20
N LEU A 222 81.99 -9.17 27.19
CA LEU A 222 82.96 -8.67 28.16
C LEU A 222 83.62 -9.81 28.95
N VAL A 223 82.83 -10.75 29.47
CA VAL A 223 83.33 -11.92 30.21
C VAL A 223 84.21 -12.79 29.31
N LEU A 224 83.80 -13.04 28.07
CA LEU A 224 84.61 -13.78 27.11
C LEU A 224 85.98 -13.12 26.87
N GLN A 225 85.98 -11.80 26.65
CA GLN A 225 87.22 -11.03 26.45
C GLN A 225 88.11 -11.08 27.70
N SER A 226 87.57 -10.75 28.88
CA SER A 226 88.32 -10.79 30.14
C SER A 226 88.87 -12.19 30.44
N THR A 227 88.09 -13.24 30.20
CA THR A 227 88.54 -14.63 30.43
C THR A 227 89.63 -15.02 29.43
N ALA A 228 89.54 -14.58 28.17
CA ALA A 228 90.60 -14.79 27.18
C ALA A 228 91.89 -14.05 27.56
N GLU A 229 91.78 -12.82 28.08
CA GLU A 229 92.92 -12.06 28.58
C GLU A 229 93.57 -12.70 29.80
N GLU A 230 92.77 -13.11 30.81
CA GLU A 230 93.28 -13.81 31.98
C GLU A 230 93.92 -15.15 31.61
N ARG A 231 93.31 -15.94 30.71
CA ARG A 231 93.95 -17.16 30.17
C ARG A 231 95.30 -16.85 29.52
N ARG A 232 95.40 -15.75 28.75
CA ARG A 232 96.65 -15.31 28.12
C ARG A 232 97.70 -14.92 29.16
N LYS A 233 97.32 -14.18 30.22
CA LYS A 233 98.21 -13.81 31.33
C LYS A 233 98.71 -15.04 32.10
N VAL A 234 97.81 -15.95 32.48
CA VAL A 234 98.15 -17.20 33.15
C VAL A 234 99.10 -18.03 32.28
N GLY A 235 98.81 -18.16 30.98
CA GLY A 235 99.69 -18.83 30.03
C GLY A 235 101.09 -18.19 29.97
N SER A 236 101.17 -16.86 29.88
CA SER A 236 102.44 -16.10 29.89
C SER A 236 103.23 -16.30 31.20
N ASN A 237 102.56 -16.25 32.36
CA ASN A 237 103.19 -16.47 33.65
C ASN A 237 103.72 -17.91 33.79
N LEU A 238 102.94 -18.89 33.34
CA LEU A 238 103.35 -20.29 33.36
C LEU A 238 104.56 -20.52 32.47
N GLN A 239 104.58 -19.91 31.28
CA GLN A 239 105.72 -19.98 30.37
C GLN A 239 106.97 -19.33 30.97
N HIS A 240 106.83 -18.17 31.63
CA HIS A 240 107.95 -17.53 32.33
C HIS A 240 108.48 -18.39 33.48
N LEU A 241 107.60 -19.00 34.29
CA LEU A 241 108.00 -19.95 35.34
C LEU A 241 108.73 -21.17 34.77
N LEU A 242 108.25 -21.74 33.66
CA LEU A 242 108.91 -22.85 32.98
C LEU A 242 110.30 -22.45 32.47
N GLU A 243 110.45 -21.26 31.90
CA GLU A 243 111.75 -20.71 31.50
C GLU A 243 112.69 -20.50 32.71
N MET A 244 112.18 -19.98 33.83
CA MET A 244 112.95 -19.85 35.07
C MET A 244 113.41 -21.21 35.62
N VAL A 245 112.52 -22.20 35.62
CA VAL A 245 112.87 -23.56 36.06
C VAL A 245 113.89 -24.18 35.10
N ALA A 246 113.70 -24.06 33.79
CA ALA A 246 114.62 -24.58 32.78
C ALA A 246 116.02 -23.93 32.89
N THR A 247 116.08 -22.62 33.08
CA THR A 247 117.34 -21.90 33.29
C THR A 247 118.02 -22.31 34.61
N HIS A 248 117.27 -22.48 35.69
CA HIS A 248 117.80 -22.98 36.95
C HIS A 248 118.31 -24.43 36.84
N VAL A 249 117.55 -25.33 36.22
CA VAL A 249 117.98 -26.71 35.96
C VAL A 249 119.25 -26.73 35.12
N GLY A 250 119.31 -25.96 34.03
CA GLY A 250 120.52 -25.84 33.23
C GLY A 250 121.71 -25.28 34.02
N SER A 251 121.49 -24.38 34.98
CA SER A 251 122.55 -23.90 35.88
C SER A 251 123.03 -24.96 36.88
N LEU A 252 122.11 -25.79 37.40
CA LEU A 252 122.45 -26.92 38.27
C LEU A 252 123.19 -28.02 37.52
N GLU A 253 122.75 -28.35 36.30
CA GLU A 253 123.43 -29.30 35.42
C GLU A 253 124.87 -28.84 35.18
N LYS A 254 125.07 -27.57 34.82
CA LYS A 254 126.40 -26.99 34.66
C LYS A 254 127.23 -27.03 35.94
N HIS A 255 126.64 -26.71 37.10
CA HIS A 255 127.35 -26.79 38.39
C HIS A 255 127.76 -28.23 38.74
N LEU A 256 126.89 -29.21 38.45
CA LEU A 256 127.20 -30.62 38.63
C LEU A 256 128.30 -31.08 37.66
N GLU A 257 128.26 -30.67 36.39
CA GLU A 257 129.35 -30.91 35.44
C GLU A 257 130.68 -30.32 35.94
N GLU A 258 130.67 -29.09 36.46
CA GLU A 258 131.85 -28.45 37.06
C GLU A 258 132.37 -29.21 38.29
N GLN A 259 131.48 -29.71 39.16
CA GLN A 259 131.84 -30.52 40.33
C GLN A 259 132.37 -31.90 39.94
N ILE A 260 131.78 -32.54 38.92
CA ILE A 260 132.27 -33.81 38.37
C ILE A 260 133.65 -33.60 37.77
N ALA A 261 133.84 -32.58 36.93
CA ALA A 261 135.15 -32.26 36.36
C ALA A 261 136.20 -31.95 37.45
N LYS A 262 135.80 -31.29 38.53
CA LYS A 262 136.67 -31.04 39.68
C LYS A 262 137.02 -32.33 40.43
N ALA A 263 136.04 -33.20 40.69
CA ALA A 263 136.26 -34.48 41.34
C ALA A 263 137.14 -35.41 40.49
N ASP A 264 136.97 -35.42 39.17
CA ASP A 264 137.81 -36.16 38.23
C ASP A 264 139.25 -35.61 38.24
N GLY A 265 139.43 -34.29 38.27
CA GLY A 265 140.74 -33.65 38.41
C GLY A 265 141.43 -33.96 39.76
N ASP A 266 140.68 -33.94 40.86
CA ASP A 266 141.18 -34.32 42.19
C ASP A 266 141.54 -35.83 42.24
N TYR A 267 140.79 -36.69 41.53
CA TYR A 267 141.06 -38.12 41.41
C TYR A 267 142.33 -38.41 40.60
N GLU A 268 142.52 -37.73 39.46
CA GLU A 268 143.76 -37.81 38.67
C GLU A 268 144.97 -37.31 39.48
N GLY A 269 144.80 -36.27 40.29
CA GLY A 269 145.83 -35.77 41.21
C GLY A 269 146.27 -36.83 42.22
N CYS A 270 145.33 -37.50 42.90
CA CYS A 270 145.61 -38.57 43.85
C CYS A 270 146.29 -39.80 43.23
N MET A 271 146.01 -40.12 41.96
CA MET A 271 146.63 -41.26 41.26
C MET A 271 148.05 -40.97 40.77
N SER A 272 148.50 -39.71 40.80
CA SER A 272 149.82 -39.28 40.33
C SER A 272 150.91 -39.22 41.43
N GLU A 273 150.55 -39.44 42.70
CA GLU A 273 151.52 -39.51 43.81
C GLU A 273 152.11 -40.93 43.98
N ASP A 274 153.40 -41.09 43.64
CA ASP A 274 154.16 -42.35 43.79
C ASP A 274 154.53 -42.61 45.27
N LEU A 275 153.62 -43.27 45.99
CA LEU A 275 153.73 -43.65 47.42
C LEU A 275 154.89 -44.64 47.73
N LEU A 276 155.66 -45.09 46.75
CA LEU A 276 156.74 -46.08 46.92
C LEU A 276 158.16 -45.48 47.00
N GLU A 277 158.32 -44.16 46.85
CA GLU A 277 159.62 -43.45 46.98
C GLU A 277 160.24 -43.62 48.38
N ASN A 278 159.41 -43.49 49.44
CA ASN A 278 159.84 -43.54 50.84
C ASN A 278 160.36 -44.91 51.30
N ILE A 279 159.88 -46.01 50.71
CA ILE A 279 160.31 -47.37 51.08
C ILE A 279 161.66 -47.72 50.43
N LYS A 280 161.92 -47.22 49.21
CA LYS A 280 163.19 -47.42 48.49
C LYS A 280 164.36 -46.73 49.19
N GLU A 281 164.12 -45.59 49.85
CA GLU A 281 165.17 -44.83 50.55
C GLU A 281 165.60 -45.49 51.87
N ILE A 282 164.66 -46.10 52.61
CA ILE A 282 164.93 -46.81 53.87
C ILE A 282 165.74 -48.10 53.62
N ALA A 283 165.44 -48.83 52.54
CA ALA A 283 166.17 -50.04 52.16
C ALA A 283 167.64 -49.75 51.79
N LYS A 284 167.94 -48.56 51.26
CA LYS A 284 169.30 -48.15 50.86
C LYS A 284 170.17 -47.72 52.06
N LYS A 285 169.56 -47.15 53.10
CA LYS A 285 170.25 -46.76 54.35
C LYS A 285 170.67 -47.97 55.20
N TYR A 286 169.87 -49.03 55.27
CA TYR A 286 170.22 -50.25 56.04
C TYR A 286 171.30 -51.11 55.38
N LYS A 287 171.40 -51.11 54.04
CA LYS A 287 172.46 -51.84 53.32
C LYS A 287 173.85 -51.18 53.46
N SER A 288 173.89 -49.90 53.80
CA SER A 288 175.12 -49.11 53.93
C SER A 288 175.70 -49.13 55.35
N SER A 289 174.89 -49.46 56.38
CA SER A 289 175.34 -49.54 57.79
C SER A 289 175.84 -50.92 58.23
N ALA A 290 175.50 -52.00 57.50
CA ALA A 290 175.91 -53.37 57.87
C ALA A 290 177.25 -53.83 57.25
N ALA A 291 177.85 -53.05 56.35
CA ALA A 291 179.05 -53.45 55.59
C ALA A 291 180.40 -52.94 56.16
N LEU A 292 180.43 -52.28 57.33
CA LEU A 292 181.62 -51.55 57.79
C LEU A 292 182.36 -52.06 59.04
N PHE A 293 181.95 -53.16 59.71
CA PHE A 293 182.79 -53.72 60.78
C PHE A 293 182.78 -55.26 60.85
N LYS A 294 183.72 -55.86 60.09
CA LYS A 294 184.36 -57.16 60.39
C LYS A 294 185.88 -56.92 60.51
N THR A 295 186.44 -57.27 61.67
CA THR A 295 187.85 -57.64 62.02
C THR A 295 188.87 -56.54 62.45
N PRO A 296 189.96 -56.85 63.20
CA PRO A 296 190.01 -57.44 64.56
C PRO A 296 191.15 -56.91 65.49
N SER A 297 191.01 -57.09 66.82
CA SER A 297 192.11 -57.46 67.74
C SER A 297 191.52 -58.24 68.92
N GLU A 298 192.01 -59.47 69.10
CA GLU A 298 191.79 -60.44 70.20
C GLU A 298 190.35 -60.94 70.48
#